data_AF-A0A922VF45-F1
#
_entry.id   AF-A0A922VF45-F1
#
_cell.length_a   1.000
_cell.length_b   1.000
_cell.length_c   1.000
_cell.angle_alpha   90.00
_cell.angle_beta   90.00
_cell.angle_gamma   90.00
#
_symmetry.space_group_name_H-M   'P 1'
#
loop_
_entity.id
_entity.type
_entity.pdbx_description
1 polymer ?
#
loop_
_entity_poly.entity_id
_entity_poly.type
_entity_poly.pdbx_seq_one_letter_code
_entity_poly.pdbx_strand_id
1 'polypeptide(L)' 'MATVALLWVLGFGWFMLALPGLVPTRPTDAIVVLTGGPGRIDRGLAMLRAGAARRMLVSGVAPGVGPRALA' A
#
# COMPACT_ATOMS: atom_id res chain seq x y z
N MET A 1 2.35 -38.97 -5.96
CA MET A 1 2.02 -38.03 -4.86
C MET A 1 3.26 -37.30 -4.34
N ALA A 2 4.32 -38.01 -3.94
CA ALA A 2 5.57 -37.38 -3.48
C ALA A 2 6.18 -36.41 -4.51
N THR A 3 6.22 -36.77 -5.79
CA THR A 3 6.75 -35.90 -6.86
C THR A 3 5.96 -34.61 -7.02
N VAL A 4 4.63 -34.68 -6.90
CA VAL A 4 3.74 -33.51 -7.00
C VAL A 4 3.96 -32.58 -5.81
N ALA A 5 4.05 -33.14 -4.60
CA ALA A 5 4.36 -32.38 -3.39
C ALA A 5 5.73 -31.70 -3.48
N LEU A 6 6.74 -32.41 -4.00
CA LEU A 6 8.09 -31.89 -4.18
C LEU A 6 8.12 -30.70 -5.15
N LEU A 7 7.47 -30.85 -6.32
CA LEU A 7 7.34 -29.75 -7.30
C LEU A 7 6.60 -28.55 -6.72
N TRP A 8 5.56 -28.79 -5.91
CA TRP A 8 4.81 -27.72 -5.25
C TRP A 8 5.70 -26.95 -4.25
N VAL A 9 6.46 -27.65 -3.40
CA VAL A 9 7.36 -26.99 -2.42
C VAL A 9 8.48 -26.23 -3.11
N LEU A 10 9.08 -26.80 -4.16
CA LEU A 10 10.11 -26.10 -4.97
C LEU A 10 9.54 -24.87 -5.66
N GLY A 11 8.35 -24.98 -6.27
CA GLY A 11 7.66 -23.85 -6.89
C GLY A 11 7.31 -22.77 -5.89
N PHE A 12 6.87 -23.14 -4.68
CA PHE A 12 6.60 -22.20 -3.60
C PHE A 12 7.87 -21.52 -3.11
N GLY A 13 8.96 -22.27 -2.91
CA GLY A 13 10.26 -21.70 -2.54
C GLY A 13 10.79 -20.73 -3.60
N TRP A 14 10.67 -21.09 -4.88
CA TRP A 14 11.01 -20.20 -5.99
C TRP A 14 10.15 -18.94 -5.99
N PHE A 15 8.83 -19.07 -5.78
CA PHE A 15 7.93 -17.92 -5.66
C PHE A 15 8.34 -16.99 -4.51
N MET A 16 8.65 -17.54 -3.33
CA MET A 16 9.13 -16.74 -2.18
C MET A 16 10.38 -15.93 -2.51
N LEU A 17 11.31 -16.52 -3.26
CA LEU A 17 12.54 -15.85 -3.70
C LEU A 17 12.30 -14.83 -4.83
N ALA A 18 11.26 -15.03 -5.64
CA ALA A 18 10.88 -14.16 -6.74
C ALA A 18 9.98 -12.98 -6.31
N LEU A 19 9.54 -12.91 -5.05
CA LEU A 19 8.75 -11.78 -4.56
C LEU A 19 9.55 -10.48 -4.70
N PRO A 20 8.98 -9.45 -5.34
CA PRO A 20 9.64 -8.16 -5.42
C PRO A 20 9.85 -7.60 -4.01
N GLY A 21 11.06 -7.09 -3.78
CA GLY A 21 11.39 -6.41 -2.52
C GLY A 21 10.58 -5.12 -2.34
N LEU A 22 10.72 -4.52 -1.16
CA LEU A 22 10.17 -3.20 -0.87
C LEU A 22 10.64 -2.20 -1.94
N VAL A 23 9.69 -1.63 -2.69
CA VAL A 23 10.01 -0.59 -3.66
C VAL A 23 10.37 0.68 -2.89
N PRO A 24 11.55 1.28 -3.10
CA PRO A 24 11.91 2.52 -2.45
C PRO A 24 10.90 3.60 -2.80
N THR A 25 10.53 4.41 -1.80
CA THR A 25 9.66 5.58 -2.01
C THR A 25 10.34 6.55 -2.96
N ARG A 26 9.78 6.67 -4.18
CA ARG A 26 10.14 7.71 -5.13
C ARG A 26 9.19 8.90 -4.94
N PRO A 27 9.64 10.13 -5.20
CA PRO A 27 8.76 11.29 -5.21
C PRO A 27 7.62 11.07 -6.21
N THR A 28 6.39 11.28 -5.78
CA THR A 28 5.19 11.23 -6.63
C THR A 28 4.42 12.54 -6.59
N ASP A 29 3.47 12.71 -7.50
CA ASP A 29 2.62 13.89 -7.49
C ASP A 29 1.56 13.83 -6.38
N ALA A 30 1.04 12.63 -6.08
CA ALA A 30 0.00 12.44 -5.08
C ALA A 30 0.06 11.06 -4.40
N ILE A 31 -0.43 11.01 -3.15
CA ILE A 31 -0.74 9.78 -2.40
C ILE A 31 -2.27 9.62 -2.36
N VAL A 32 -2.79 8.45 -2.70
CA VAL A 32 -4.22 8.13 -2.57
C VAL A 32 -4.44 7.13 -1.44
N VAL A 33 -5.18 7.54 -0.42
CA VAL A 33 -5.51 6.69 0.73
C VAL A 33 -6.96 6.26 0.64
N LEU A 34 -7.20 4.95 0.67
CA LEU A 34 -8.55 4.40 0.76
C LEU A 34 -9.01 4.34 2.22
N THR A 35 -10.20 4.87 2.48
CA THR A 35 -10.90 4.77 3.77
C THR A 35 -11.38 3.33 4.05
N GLY A 36 -11.81 3.07 5.29
CA GLY A 36 -12.40 1.77 5.68
C GLY A 36 -11.41 0.71 6.20
N GLY A 37 -10.13 1.04 6.39
CA GLY A 37 -9.15 0.17 7.03
C GLY A 37 -8.22 0.94 7.98
N PRO A 38 -7.80 0.35 9.12
CA PRO A 38 -6.95 1.02 10.09
C PRO A 38 -5.56 1.35 9.54
N GLY A 39 -4.94 2.43 10.03
CA GLY A 39 -3.54 2.80 9.78
C GLY A 39 -3.20 3.32 8.38
N ARG A 40 -4.14 3.31 7.42
CA ARG A 40 -3.88 3.78 6.04
C ARG A 40 -3.70 5.30 5.95
N ILE A 41 -4.48 6.05 6.73
CA ILE A 41 -4.39 7.52 6.80
C ILE A 41 -3.10 7.92 7.48
N ASP A 42 -2.77 7.33 8.63
CA ASP A 42 -1.54 7.64 9.38
C ASP A 42 -0.29 7.39 8.52
N ARG A 43 -0.27 6.28 7.79
CA ARG A 43 0.83 5.99 6.87
C ARG A 43 0.90 6.96 5.71
N GLY A 44 -0.23 7.32 5.10
CA GLY A 44 -0.29 8.35 4.06
C GLY A 44 0.24 9.70 4.55
N LEU A 45 -0.15 10.10 5.75
CA LEU A 45 0.26 11.36 6.37
C LEU A 45 1.75 11.36 6.72
N ALA A 46 2.29 10.24 7.22
CA ALA A 46 3.71 10.08 7.47
C ALA A 46 4.52 10.20 6.16
N MET A 47 4.04 9.58 5.06
CA MET A 47 4.68 9.70 3.74
C MET A 47 4.60 11.12 3.18
N LEU A 48 3.47 11.81 3.35
CA LEU A 48 3.32 13.20 2.93
C LEU A 48 4.28 14.12 3.69
N ARG A 49 4.40 13.96 5.01
CA ARG A 49 5.34 14.70 5.86
C ARG A 49 6.81 14.42 5.51
N ALA A 50 7.10 13.19 5.06
CA ALA A 50 8.42 12.81 4.57
C ALA A 50 8.74 13.33 3.15
N GLY A 51 7.84 14.11 2.53
CA GLY A 51 8.05 14.68 1.19
C GLY A 51 7.89 13.67 0.05
N ALA A 52 7.29 12.50 0.31
CA ALA A 52 7.11 11.47 -0.72
C ALA A 52 6.12 11.90 -1.81
N ALA A 53 5.25 12.89 -1.55
CA ALA A 53 4.37 13.47 -2.55
C ALA A 53 4.01 14.94 -2.29
N ARG A 54 3.45 15.61 -3.30
CA ARG A 54 2.99 17.01 -3.18
C ARG A 54 1.63 17.16 -2.51
N ARG A 55 0.77 16.14 -2.60
CA ARG A 55 -0.59 16.16 -2.03
C ARG A 55 -1.04 14.75 -1.64
N MET A 56 -2.00 14.68 -0.72
CA MET A 56 -2.67 13.44 -0.34
C MET A 56 -4.17 13.55 -0.62
N LEU A 57 -4.76 12.53 -1.24
CA LEU A 57 -6.17 12.40 -1.55
C LEU A 57 -6.76 11.24 -0.75
N VAL A 58 -7.98 11.42 -0.23
CA VAL A 58 -8.69 10.39 0.52
C VAL A 58 -9.87 9.90 -0.32
N SER A 59 -9.92 8.59 -0.60
CA SER A 59 -10.95 7.94 -1.41
C SER A 59 -11.91 7.12 -0.55
N GLY A 60 -13.18 7.07 -0.95
CA GLY A 60 -14.23 6.31 -0.25
C GLY A 60 -14.85 7.01 0.97
N VAL A 61 -14.69 8.33 1.11
CA VAL A 61 -15.34 9.10 2.18
C VAL A 61 -16.87 9.07 2.02
N ALA A 62 -17.60 9.08 3.15
CA ALA A 62 -19.05 9.13 3.13
C ALA A 62 -19.56 10.41 2.43
N PRO A 63 -20.71 10.37 1.73
CA PRO A 63 -21.31 11.55 1.12
C PRO A 63 -21.52 12.66 2.17
N GLY A 64 -21.07 13.88 1.87
CA GLY A 64 -21.15 15.03 2.79
C GLY A 64 -19.90 15.29 3.64
N VAL A 65 -18.91 14.38 3.61
CA VAL A 65 -17.60 14.63 4.25
C VAL A 65 -16.72 15.45 3.33
N GLY A 66 -16.62 16.75 3.61
CA GLY A 66 -15.76 17.68 2.87
C GLY A 66 -14.37 17.86 3.49
N PRO A 67 -13.44 18.58 2.81
CA PRO A 67 -12.05 18.77 3.27
C PRO A 67 -11.92 19.33 4.69
N ARG A 68 -12.88 20.15 5.13
CA ARG A 68 -12.89 20.76 6.48
C ARG A 68 -13.14 19.77 7.60
N ALA A 69 -13.73 18.61 7.31
CA ALA A 69 -13.98 17.57 8.31
C ALA A 69 -12.72 16.74 8.62
N LEU A 70 -11.66 16.90 7.82
CA LEU A 70 -10.38 16.19 7.94
C LEU A 70 -9.23 17.11 8.37
N ALA A 71 -9.54 18.37 8.75
CA ALA A 71 -8.59 19.41 9.10
C ALA A 71 -8.17 19.34 10.58
#